data_AF-A0A497L0Y1-F1
#
_entry.id   AF-A0A497L0Y1-F1
#
_cell.length_a   1.000
_cell.length_b   1.000
_cell.length_c   1.000
_cell.angle_alpha   90.00
_cell.angle_beta   90.00
_cell.angle_gamma   90.00
#
_symmetry.space_group_name_H-M   'P 1'
#
loop_
_entity.id
_entity.type
_entity.pdbx_description
1 polymer ?
#
loop_
_entity_poly.entity_id
_entity_poly.type
_entity_poly.pdbx_seq_one_letter_code
_entity_poly.pdbx_strand_id
1 'polypeptide(L)' 'MDSIEKAILQYLMTRPDDFRWVMGSQVFDKQTTIRMFKRNKKFRKFIVENVVALATDLLLRGAEEPRK' A
#
# COMPACT_ATOMS: atom_id res chain seq x y z
N MET A 1 10.51 -9.52 -7.92
CA MET A 1 9.68 -8.39 -7.50
C MET A 1 8.85 -8.01 -8.71
N ASP A 2 7.54 -8.24 -8.63
CA ASP A 2 6.63 -8.07 -9.77
C ASP A 2 6.28 -6.59 -10.05
N SER A 3 5.45 -6.33 -11.06
CA SER A 3 5.07 -4.96 -11.47
C SER A 3 4.29 -4.22 -10.38
N ILE A 4 3.41 -4.90 -9.65
CA ILE A 4 2.60 -4.31 -8.57
C ILE A 4 3.49 -3.96 -7.38
N GLU A 5 4.36 -4.89 -6.97
CA GLU A 5 5.31 -4.66 -5.89
C GLU A 5 6.24 -3.46 -6.19
N LYS A 6 6.66 -3.28 -7.45
CA LYS A 6 7.45 -2.12 -7.88
C LYS A 6 6.66 -0.82 -7.79
N ALA A 7 5.42 -0.80 -8.27
CA ALA A 7 4.56 0.38 -8.22
C ALA A 7 4.30 0.82 -6.76
N ILE A 8 4.00 -0.14 -5.89
CA ILE A 8 3.82 0.13 -4.45
C ILE A 8 5.10 0.70 -3.84
N LEU A 9 6.26 0.09 -4.13
CA LEU A 9 7.52 0.57 -3.58
C LEU A 9 7.86 2.00 -4.05
N GLN A 10 7.66 2.29 -5.34
CA GLN A 10 7.84 3.65 -5.88
C GLN A 10 6.91 4.64 -5.18
N TYR A 11 5.64 4.28 -5.00
CA TYR A 11 4.68 5.13 -4.29
C TYR A 11 5.10 5.39 -2.83
N LEU A 12 5.56 4.36 -2.11
CA LEU A 12 6.08 4.50 -0.75
C LEU A 12 7.30 5.43 -0.68
N MET A 13 8.16 5.42 -1.70
CA MET A 13 9.33 6.31 -1.77
C MET A 13 8.96 7.79 -1.93
N THR A 14 7.80 8.09 -2.55
CA THR A 14 7.30 9.47 -2.70
C THR A 14 6.69 10.08 -1.44
N ARG A 15 6.45 9.26 -0.40
CA ARG A 15 5.88 9.77 0.86
C ARG A 15 6.83 10.77 1.53
N PRO A 16 6.31 11.79 2.24
CA PRO A 16 7.15 12.69 3.02
C PRO A 16 7.81 11.94 4.19
N ASP A 17 8.87 12.49 4.77
CA ASP A 17 9.65 11.78 5.79
C ASP A 17 8.95 11.67 7.15
N ASP A 18 7.96 12.52 7.41
CA ASP A 18 7.06 12.45 8.56
C ASP A 18 5.89 11.47 8.37
N PHE A 19 5.80 10.82 7.21
CA PHE A 19 4.79 9.81 6.93
C PHE A 19 4.84 8.70 7.98
N ARG A 20 3.71 8.50 8.64
CA ARG A 20 3.47 7.44 9.61
C ARG A 20 2.10 6.83 9.36
N TRP A 21 1.99 5.54 9.59
CA TRP A 21 0.73 4.83 9.59
C TRP A 21 0.70 3.78 10.69
N VAL A 22 -0.51 3.36 11.06
CA VAL A 22 -0.74 2.46 12.18
C VAL A 22 -1.24 1.12 11.65
N MET A 23 -0.65 0.03 12.15
CA MET A 23 -1.10 -1.34 11.90
C MET A 23 -1.25 -2.05 13.24
N GLY A 24 -2.48 -2.13 13.75
CA GLY A 24 -2.75 -2.59 15.11
C GLY A 24 -2.14 -1.63 16.14
N SER A 25 -1.26 -2.15 17.00
CA SER A 25 -0.53 -1.35 17.99
C SER A 25 0.81 -0.80 17.48
N GLN A 26 1.21 -1.13 16.25
CA GLN A 26 2.50 -0.74 15.69
C GLN A 26 2.36 0.51 14.82
N VAL A 27 3.25 1.48 15.04
CA VAL A 27 3.41 2.66 14.18
C VAL A 27 4.57 2.42 13.24
N PHE A 28 4.31 2.57 11.94
CA PHE A 28 5.30 2.41 10.88
C PHE A 28 5.61 3.76 10.26
N ASP A 29 6.87 4.17 10.31
CA ASP A 29 7.37 5.29 9.51
C ASP A 29 7.68 4.85 8.06
N LYS A 30 7.96 5.83 7.19
CA LYS A 30 8.36 5.60 5.79
C LYS A 30 9.53 4.61 5.65
N GLN A 31 10.63 4.81 6.38
CA GLN A 31 11.84 4.01 6.22
C GLN A 31 11.62 2.56 6.68
N THR A 32 10.94 2.39 7.81
CA THR A 32 10.57 1.10 8.38
C THR A 32 9.61 0.36 7.44
N THR A 33 8.63 1.05 6.87
CA THR A 33 7.70 0.48 5.87
C THR A 33 8.45 -0.02 4.64
N ILE A 34 9.33 0.80 4.05
CA ILE A 34 10.12 0.43 2.87
C ILE A 34 11.05 -0.76 3.18
N ARG A 35 11.69 -0.75 4.35
CA ARG A 35 12.58 -1.84 4.80
C ARG A 35 11.82 -3.15 4.95
N MET A 36 10.68 -3.11 5.63
CA MET A 36 9.80 -4.25 5.84
C MET A 36 9.27 -4.79 4.50
N PHE A 37 8.83 -3.90 3.61
CA PHE A 37 8.35 -4.28 2.28
C PHE A 37 9.44 -5.00 1.45
N LYS A 38 10.70 -4.54 1.51
CA LYS A 38 11.81 -5.18 0.79
C LYS A 38 12.20 -6.53 1.38
N ARG A 39 12.29 -6.63 2.72
CA ARG A 39 12.94 -7.76 3.40
C ARG A 39 11.97 -8.81 3.95
N ASN A 40 10.74 -8.43 4.29
CA ASN A 40 9.76 -9.32 4.91
C ASN A 40 8.69 -9.74 3.89
N LYS A 41 8.76 -11.00 3.43
CA LYS A 41 7.82 -11.55 2.43
C LYS A 41 6.37 -11.54 2.91
N LYS A 42 6.11 -11.84 4.19
CA LYS A 42 4.75 -11.87 4.76
C LYS A 42 4.14 -10.46 4.79
N PHE A 43 4.94 -9.48 5.21
CA PHE A 43 4.54 -8.08 5.21
C PHE A 43 4.29 -7.57 3.80
N ARG A 44 5.19 -7.87 2.85
CA ARG A 44 5.02 -7.49 1.45
C ARG A 44 3.73 -8.06 0.87
N LYS A 45 3.49 -9.37 1.06
CA LYS A 45 2.25 -10.03 0.60
C LYS A 45 1.01 -9.36 1.18
N PHE A 46 0.99 -9.09 2.49
CA PHE A 46 -0.10 -8.38 3.15
C PHE A 46 -0.38 -6.99 2.52
N ILE A 47 0.66 -6.18 2.28
CA ILE A 47 0.48 -4.87 1.65
C ILE A 47 -0.08 -5.01 0.23
N VAL A 48 0.46 -5.93 -0.57
CA VAL A 48 -0.03 -6.16 -1.94
C VAL A 48 -1.50 -6.56 -1.94
N GLU A 49 -1.91 -7.49 -1.09
CA GLU A 49 -3.30 -7.94 -0.99
C GLU A 49 -4.26 -6.79 -0.63
N ASN A 50 -3.89 -5.95 0.36
CA ASN A 50 -4.71 -4.82 0.76
C ASN A 50 -4.79 -3.73 -0.33
N VAL A 51 -3.68 -3.45 -1.02
CA VAL A 51 -3.66 -2.48 -2.13
C VAL A 51 -4.55 -2.95 -3.28
N VAL A 52 -4.47 -4.24 -3.64
CA VAL A 52 -5.31 -4.81 -4.72
C VAL A 52 -6.79 -4.81 -4.33
N ALA A 53 -7.12 -5.22 -3.10
CA ALA A 53 -8.50 -5.18 -2.61
C ALA A 53 -9.08 -3.76 -2.66
N LEU A 54 -8.36 -2.79 -2.10
CA LEU A 54 -8.80 -1.39 -2.10
C LEU A 54 -8.92 -0.81 -3.52
N ALA A 55 -7.97 -1.11 -4.41
CA ALA A 55 -8.03 -0.65 -5.79
C ALA A 55 -9.24 -1.23 -6.53
N THR A 56 -9.56 -2.50 -6.26
CA THR A 56 -10.75 -3.16 -6.82
C THR A 56 -12.03 -2.53 -6.30
N ASP A 57 -12.12 -2.32 -4.98
CA ASP A 57 -13.29 -1.68 -4.36
C ASP A 57 -13.53 -0.26 -4.88
N LEU A 58 -12.46 0.54 -5.04
CA LEU A 58 -12.55 1.89 -5.59
C LEU A 58 -13.02 1.88 -7.05
N LEU A 59 -12.54 0.93 -7.85
CA LEU A 59 -12.96 0.78 -9.25
C LEU A 59 -14.45 0.42 -9.34
N LEU A 60 -14.93 -0.50 -8.49
CA LEU A 60 -16.33 -0.92 -8.47
C LEU A 60 -17.25 0.21 -7.99
N ARG A 61 -16.87 0.94 -6.93
CA ARG A 61 -17.64 2.10 -6.45
C ARG A 61 -17.76 3.19 -7.52
N GLY A 62 -16.67 3.47 -8.24
CA GLY A 62 -16.69 4.43 -9.36
C GLY A 62 -17.54 3.96 -10.55
N ALA A 63 -17.80 2.66 -10.69
CA ALA A 63 -18.70 2.12 -11.71
C ALA A 63 -20.18 2.16 -11.30
N GLU A 64 -20.48 2.23 -10.00
CA GLU A 64 -21.84 2.27 -9.44
C GLU A 64 -22.39 3.70 -9.24
N GLU A 65 -21.56 4.74 -9.30
CA GLU A 65 -22.06 6.12 -9.27
C GLU A 65 -22.86 6.41 -10.57
N PRO A 66 -24.15 6.79 -10.49
CA PRO A 66 -24.90 7.18 -11.66
C PRO A 66 -24.24 8.43 -12.23
N ARG A 67 -23.83 8.37 -13.51
CA ARG A 67 -23.41 9.56 -14.25
C ARG A 67 -24.55 10.59 -14.14
N LYS A 68 -24.33 11.64 -13.36
CA LYS A 68 -25.20 12.81 -13.31
C LYS A 68 -25.17 13.55 -14.64
#